data_AF-A0A0D8HRX3-F1
#
_entry.id   AF-A0A0D8HRX3-F1
#
_cell.length_a   1.000
_cell.length_b   1.000
_cell.length_c   1.000
_cell.angle_alpha   90.00
_cell.angle_beta   90.00
_cell.angle_gamma   90.00
#
_symmetry.space_group_name_H-M   'P 1'
#
loop_
_entity.id
_entity.type
_entity.pdbx_description
1 polymer ?
#
loop_
_entity_poly.entity_id
_entity_poly.type
_entity_poly.pdbx_seq_one_letter_code
_entity_poly.pdbx_strand_id
1 'polypeptide(L)'
;MINRGIRFGSVAATVVGLVLTLAGAGAAHASVPVDSGENAGIKYTALGDSRASGPRLEPMYPDGCSRSYENFAGKISRELGTSEFADVSCSAARSENIISTPQLIPTQWPVQLDAVHPDTNLITLSVGGNDSNTLIVGALCAAPAPGVDRGCRNDPLTESLAQSGIDQAADSLDKTLAALTQRAPQARIYMVGAGGMIGARACWPNVPFSDGDAAWFMNYYARFNTQFAAIAGRYGVHVIDIATDAVAGGHDACAAPEQRWFEGMFSESTAQRLHFTASGMTEVAGRIVADLRANPIGVA
;
A
#
# COMPACT_ATOMS: atom_id res chain seq x y z
N MET A 1 64.97 30.57 -22.01
CA MET A 1 64.58 31.91 -22.49
C MET A 1 64.21 32.75 -21.28
N ILE A 2 64.96 33.84 -21.05
CA ILE A 2 64.54 35.14 -20.46
C ILE A 2 63.75 35.03 -19.13
N ASN A 3 64.34 35.10 -17.93
CA ASN A 3 64.98 36.24 -17.23
C ASN A 3 64.13 37.52 -17.14
N ARG A 4 63.72 37.91 -15.91
CA ARG A 4 63.50 39.27 -15.35
C ARG A 4 62.37 39.22 -14.30
N GLY A 5 62.47 39.73 -13.07
CA GLY A 5 63.47 40.45 -12.27
C GLY A 5 62.80 40.64 -10.89
N ILE A 6 63.42 40.37 -9.74
CA ILE A 6 64.52 41.05 -9.04
C ILE A 6 64.15 42.44 -8.45
N ARG A 7 63.97 42.42 -7.11
CA ARG A 7 64.33 43.41 -6.06
C ARG A 7 63.44 44.66 -5.94
N PHE A 8 63.38 45.42 -4.84
CA PHE A 8 64.17 45.63 -3.60
C PHE A 8 63.11 45.90 -2.48
N GLY A 9 63.32 45.72 -1.19
CA GLY A 9 64.38 46.26 -0.34
C GLY A 9 63.80 46.48 1.07
N SER A 10 64.60 46.18 2.09
CA SER A 10 64.25 46.23 3.50
C SER A 10 64.21 47.67 4.04
N VAL A 11 63.26 47.97 4.94
CA VAL A 11 63.46 48.98 5.99
C VAL A 11 62.79 48.49 7.27
N ALA A 12 63.59 48.37 8.32
CA ALA A 12 63.16 48.11 9.69
C ALA A 12 62.63 49.39 10.33
N ALA A 13 61.58 49.28 11.15
CA ALA A 13 61.25 50.26 12.16
C ALA A 13 60.67 49.55 13.39
N THR A 14 61.47 49.53 14.45
CA THR A 14 61.10 49.09 15.80
C THR A 14 60.25 50.17 16.45
N VAL A 15 59.06 49.84 16.94
CA VAL A 15 58.37 50.65 17.97
C VAL A 15 57.86 49.72 19.06
N VAL A 16 58.37 49.99 20.26
CA VAL A 16 58.03 49.38 21.54
C VAL A 16 56.72 49.97 22.07
N GLY A 17 55.89 49.14 22.71
CA GLY A 17 55.03 49.57 23.79
C GLY A 17 53.53 49.49 23.52
N LEU A 18 52.87 48.51 24.14
CA LEU A 18 52.06 48.69 25.35
C LEU A 18 50.97 47.61 25.36
N VAL A 19 51.16 46.57 26.17
CA VAL A 19 50.13 45.56 26.44
C VAL A 19 49.09 46.19 27.35
N LEU A 20 47.92 46.52 26.81
CA LEU A 20 46.71 46.71 27.60
C LEU A 20 45.82 45.48 27.45
N THR A 21 45.79 44.68 28.51
CA THR A 21 44.77 43.64 28.74
C THR A 21 43.45 44.32 29.10
N LEU A 22 42.56 44.53 28.11
CA LEU A 22 41.14 44.74 28.39
C LEU A 22 40.43 43.39 28.35
N ALA A 23 40.09 42.90 29.54
CA ALA A 23 39.07 41.87 29.75
C ALA A 23 37.70 42.44 29.31
N GLY A 24 37.35 42.21 28.05
CA GLY A 24 36.00 42.43 27.55
C GLY A 24 35.12 41.24 27.92
N ALA A 25 34.17 41.47 28.83
CA ALA A 25 33.16 40.51 29.24
C ALA A 25 32.47 39.90 28.02
N GLY A 26 32.49 38.57 27.94
CA GLY A 26 31.77 37.82 26.92
C GLY A 26 30.28 38.10 27.01
N ALA A 27 29.75 38.82 26.01
CA ALA A 27 28.36 38.67 25.65
C ALA A 27 28.24 37.29 24.98
N ALA A 28 28.05 36.27 25.82
CA ALA A 28 27.54 34.98 25.38
C ALA A 28 26.25 35.28 24.62
N HIS A 29 26.33 35.28 23.30
CA HIS A 29 25.15 35.12 22.48
C HIS A 29 24.68 33.73 22.84
N ALA A 30 23.68 33.65 23.71
CA ALA A 30 22.86 32.48 23.81
C ALA A 30 22.25 32.31 22.41
N SER A 31 22.94 31.54 21.57
CA SER A 31 22.30 30.88 20.45
C SER A 31 21.20 30.05 21.08
N VAL A 32 19.99 30.61 21.08
CA VAL A 32 18.79 29.81 21.23
C VAL A 32 18.99 28.66 20.25
N PRO A 33 18.97 27.39 20.69
CA PRO A 33 18.85 26.31 19.75
C PRO A 33 17.59 26.61 18.97
N VAL A 34 17.75 27.09 17.75
CA VAL A 34 16.68 26.97 16.77
C VAL A 34 16.61 25.47 16.63
N ASP A 35 15.64 24.89 17.32
CA ASP A 35 15.14 23.57 16.98
C ASP A 35 14.67 23.73 15.53
N SER A 36 15.60 23.53 14.60
CA SER A 36 15.27 23.05 13.28
C SER A 36 14.84 21.60 13.49
N GLY A 37 13.73 21.41 14.20
CA GLY A 37 12.84 20.33 13.89
C GLY A 37 12.51 20.56 12.44
N GLU A 38 13.31 19.96 11.54
CA GLU A 38 12.77 19.47 10.30
C GLU A 38 11.42 18.89 10.69
N ASN A 39 10.34 19.42 10.12
CA ASN A 39 9.07 18.73 10.17
C ASN A 39 9.37 17.33 9.65
N ALA A 40 9.60 16.37 10.54
CA ALA A 40 9.90 15.02 10.17
C ALA A 40 8.59 14.53 9.56
N GLY A 41 8.44 14.68 8.24
CA GLY A 41 7.19 14.32 7.59
C GLY A 41 6.95 12.83 7.77
N ILE A 42 5.73 12.38 7.43
CA ILE A 42 5.39 10.96 7.51
C ILE A 42 6.27 10.17 6.53
N LYS A 43 7.00 9.17 7.05
CA LYS A 43 7.66 8.13 6.26
C LYS A 43 6.67 7.00 5.97
N TYR A 44 6.35 6.80 4.70
CA TYR A 44 5.29 5.90 4.26
C TYR A 44 5.82 4.78 3.36
N THR A 45 5.59 3.52 3.76
CA THR A 45 5.85 2.35 2.91
C THR A 45 4.55 1.64 2.52
N ALA A 46 4.30 1.46 1.22
CA ALA A 46 3.16 0.70 0.70
C ALA A 46 3.61 -0.68 0.21
N LEU A 47 2.93 -1.72 0.69
CA LEU A 47 3.18 -3.12 0.35
C LEU A 47 1.90 -3.75 -0.21
N GLY A 48 2.05 -4.86 -0.94
CA GLY A 48 0.93 -5.71 -1.31
C GLY A 48 0.99 -6.28 -2.70
N ASP A 49 -0.16 -6.78 -3.11
CA ASP A 49 -0.44 -7.40 -4.39
C ASP A 49 -0.99 -6.41 -5.44
N SER A 50 -1.67 -6.92 -6.47
CA SER A 50 -2.21 -6.10 -7.56
C SER A 50 -3.35 -5.18 -7.12
N ARG A 51 -4.06 -5.47 -6.02
CA ARG A 51 -5.04 -4.54 -5.45
C ARG A 51 -4.35 -3.33 -4.82
N ALA A 52 -3.12 -3.49 -4.33
CA ALA A 52 -2.26 -2.37 -3.93
C ALA A 52 -1.58 -1.70 -5.12
N SER A 53 -1.10 -2.46 -6.11
CA SER A 53 -0.33 -1.88 -7.22
C SER A 53 -1.17 -1.04 -8.19
N GLY A 54 -2.48 -1.28 -8.30
CA GLY A 54 -3.38 -0.52 -9.17
C GLY A 54 -3.07 -0.63 -10.67
N PRO A 55 -2.97 -1.86 -11.21
CA PRO A 55 -2.46 -2.07 -12.55
C PRO A 55 -3.32 -1.39 -13.63
N ARG A 56 -2.62 -0.84 -14.64
CA ARG A 56 -3.17 -0.13 -15.81
C ARG A 56 -3.84 1.22 -15.52
N LEU A 57 -3.85 1.67 -14.27
CA LEU A 57 -4.15 3.06 -13.97
C LEU A 57 -2.93 3.90 -14.38
N GLU A 58 -3.12 4.89 -15.25
CA GLU A 58 -2.04 5.74 -15.72
C GLU A 58 -1.86 7.00 -14.84
N PRO A 59 -0.63 7.50 -14.66
CA PRO A 59 0.62 6.93 -15.18
C PRO A 59 1.06 5.68 -14.41
N MET A 60 1.63 4.71 -15.11
CA MET A 60 2.28 3.54 -14.50
C MET A 60 3.76 3.79 -14.20
N TYR A 61 4.29 3.10 -13.18
CA TYR A 61 5.73 2.97 -13.00
C TYR A 61 6.33 2.18 -14.19
N PRO A 62 7.54 2.52 -14.66
CA PRO A 62 8.22 1.77 -15.71
C PRO A 62 8.86 0.50 -15.14
N ASP A 63 8.06 -0.33 -14.48
CA ASP A 63 8.48 -1.55 -13.79
C ASP A 63 7.67 -2.80 -14.18
N GLY A 64 8.11 -3.97 -13.71
CA GLY A 64 7.45 -5.26 -13.93
C GLY A 64 6.30 -5.55 -12.96
N CYS A 65 6.13 -4.73 -11.93
CA CYS A 65 5.19 -4.93 -10.85
C CYS A 65 3.77 -4.43 -11.18
N SER A 66 3.60 -3.81 -12.35
CA SER A 66 2.33 -3.22 -12.78
C SER A 66 1.78 -2.25 -11.74
N ARG A 67 2.69 -1.42 -11.21
CA ARG A 67 2.38 -0.43 -10.20
C ARG A 67 1.99 0.89 -10.85
N SER A 68 1.01 1.57 -10.28
CA SER A 68 0.51 2.85 -10.75
C SER A 68 0.78 3.96 -9.75
N TYR A 69 1.11 5.15 -10.26
CA TYR A 69 1.12 6.36 -9.44
C TYR A 69 -0.28 6.77 -8.95
N GLU A 70 -1.34 6.20 -9.55
CA GLU A 70 -2.75 6.41 -9.21
C GLU A 70 -3.36 5.25 -8.41
N ASN A 71 -2.54 4.36 -7.85
CA ASN A 71 -3.01 3.46 -6.80
C ASN A 71 -3.34 4.24 -5.51
N PHE A 72 -3.96 3.57 -4.53
CA PHE A 72 -4.33 4.25 -3.27
C PHE A 72 -3.11 4.81 -2.55
N ALA A 73 -1.94 4.16 -2.64
CA ALA A 73 -0.73 4.59 -1.96
C ALA A 73 -0.17 5.91 -2.51
N GLY A 74 -0.07 6.02 -3.84
CA GLY A 74 0.34 7.26 -4.50
C GLY A 74 -0.61 8.41 -4.18
N LYS A 75 -1.92 8.16 -4.09
CA LYS A 75 -2.91 9.16 -3.67
C LYS A 75 -2.74 9.59 -2.22
N ILE A 76 -2.57 8.64 -1.29
CA ILE A 76 -2.34 8.91 0.14
C ILE A 76 -1.07 9.75 0.33
N SER A 77 0.03 9.36 -0.31
CA SER A 77 1.33 10.05 -0.20
C SER A 77 1.21 11.53 -0.61
N ARG A 78 0.56 11.81 -1.74
CA ARG A 78 0.34 13.19 -2.22
C ARG A 78 -0.56 14.01 -1.30
N GLU A 79 -1.65 13.40 -0.82
CA GLU A 79 -2.64 14.08 0.04
C GLU A 79 -2.08 14.40 1.45
N LEU A 80 -1.12 13.60 1.94
CA LEU A 80 -0.46 13.80 3.22
C LEU A 80 0.84 14.63 3.13
N GLY A 81 1.43 14.75 1.93
CA GLY A 81 2.73 15.40 1.77
C GLY A 81 3.86 14.67 2.50
N THR A 82 3.92 13.34 2.36
CA THR A 82 4.92 12.46 3.02
C THR A 82 6.35 12.91 2.72
N SER A 83 7.24 12.88 3.72
CA SER A 83 8.67 13.23 3.55
C SER A 83 9.44 12.15 2.80
N GLU A 84 9.10 10.89 3.06
CA GLU A 84 9.65 9.71 2.40
C GLU A 84 8.49 8.80 1.98
N PHE A 85 8.54 8.31 0.74
CA PHE A 85 7.53 7.40 0.21
C PHE A 85 8.19 6.27 -0.58
N ALA A 86 7.92 5.05 -0.15
CA ALA A 86 8.32 3.84 -0.84
C ALA A 86 7.09 2.99 -1.15
N ASP A 87 6.66 2.98 -2.40
CA ASP A 87 5.73 1.96 -2.87
C ASP A 87 6.54 0.75 -3.34
N VAL A 88 6.28 -0.43 -2.78
CA VAL A 88 6.89 -1.70 -3.20
C VAL A 88 5.82 -2.74 -3.48
N SER A 89 4.57 -2.31 -3.64
CA SER A 89 3.48 -3.19 -4.07
C SER A 89 3.75 -3.77 -5.45
N CYS A 90 3.40 -5.04 -5.63
CA CYS A 90 3.71 -5.77 -6.85
C CYS A 90 2.59 -6.74 -7.19
N SER A 91 2.09 -6.65 -8.42
CA SER A 91 1.06 -7.55 -8.91
C SER A 91 1.44 -9.02 -8.73
N ALA A 92 0.46 -9.85 -8.39
CA ALA A 92 0.60 -11.28 -8.07
C ALA A 92 1.43 -11.61 -6.80
N ALA A 93 1.85 -10.62 -6.01
CA ALA A 93 2.54 -10.89 -4.75
C ALA A 93 1.67 -11.75 -3.82
N ARG A 94 2.31 -12.76 -3.21
CA ARG A 94 1.79 -13.54 -2.09
C ARG A 94 2.41 -13.04 -0.79
N SER A 95 1.89 -13.50 0.34
CA SER A 95 2.43 -13.15 1.65
C SER A 95 3.92 -13.50 1.80
N GLU A 96 4.38 -14.60 1.19
CA GLU A 96 5.81 -14.95 1.14
C GLU A 96 6.65 -13.89 0.42
N ASN A 97 6.10 -13.20 -0.59
CA ASN A 97 6.78 -12.11 -1.27
C ASN A 97 6.85 -10.84 -0.43
N ILE A 98 5.97 -10.73 0.57
CA ILE A 98 6.05 -9.66 1.55
C ILE A 98 7.22 -9.91 2.50
N ILE A 99 7.41 -11.13 3.02
CA ILE A 99 8.28 -11.35 4.19
C ILE A 99 9.56 -12.18 3.96
N SER A 100 9.66 -13.00 2.91
CA SER A 100 10.75 -13.99 2.85
C SER A 100 11.29 -14.35 1.46
N THR A 101 10.49 -14.18 0.41
CA THR A 101 10.78 -14.74 -0.91
C THR A 101 10.78 -13.64 -1.98
N PRO A 102 11.91 -13.32 -2.62
CA PRO A 102 11.93 -12.40 -3.76
C PRO A 102 10.92 -12.82 -4.84
N GLN A 103 10.21 -11.85 -5.42
CA GLN A 103 9.20 -12.13 -6.45
C GLN A 103 9.82 -12.12 -7.85
N LEU A 104 9.42 -13.04 -8.73
CA LEU A 104 9.91 -13.08 -10.11
C LEU A 104 8.80 -12.66 -11.09
N ILE A 105 8.78 -11.39 -11.51
CA ILE A 105 7.79 -10.86 -12.45
C ILE A 105 8.26 -9.56 -13.17
N PRO A 106 8.59 -9.59 -14.48
CA PRO A 106 9.30 -10.66 -15.18
C PRO A 106 10.77 -10.81 -14.73
N THR A 107 11.27 -9.86 -13.93
CA THR A 107 12.59 -9.86 -13.29
C THR A 107 12.46 -10.11 -11.79
N GLN A 108 13.58 -10.33 -11.10
CA GLN A 108 13.57 -10.50 -9.66
C GLN A 108 13.34 -9.17 -8.95
N TRP A 109 12.39 -9.15 -8.03
CA TRP A 109 12.05 -8.04 -7.13
C TRP A 109 12.38 -8.43 -5.69
N PRO A 110 12.95 -7.52 -4.89
CA PRO A 110 13.25 -7.77 -3.49
C PRO A 110 12.03 -8.17 -2.67
N VAL A 111 12.28 -8.74 -1.49
CA VAL A 111 11.23 -8.94 -0.49
C VAL A 111 10.69 -7.57 -0.08
N GLN A 112 9.36 -7.41 -0.07
CA GLN A 112 8.78 -6.08 0.15
C GLN A 112 9.07 -5.53 1.56
N LEU A 113 9.20 -6.39 2.57
CA LEU A 113 9.60 -6.03 3.94
C LEU A 113 10.98 -5.35 4.01
N ASP A 114 11.84 -5.50 2.99
CA ASP A 114 13.15 -4.83 2.96
C ASP A 114 13.03 -3.30 2.85
N ALA A 115 11.88 -2.79 2.38
CA ALA A 115 11.57 -1.36 2.33
C ALA A 115 10.91 -0.82 3.61
N VAL A 116 10.74 -1.67 4.63
CA VAL A 116 10.20 -1.28 5.93
C VAL A 116 11.33 -1.13 6.94
N HIS A 117 11.40 0.03 7.55
CA HIS A 117 12.44 0.41 8.51
C HIS A 117 11.85 0.69 9.90
N PRO A 118 12.65 0.63 10.98
CA PRO A 118 12.16 0.90 12.34
C PRO A 118 11.50 2.27 12.53
N ASP A 119 11.86 3.25 11.70
CA ASP A 119 11.34 4.62 11.70
C ASP A 119 10.21 4.85 10.68
N THR A 120 9.75 3.82 9.96
CA THR A 120 8.54 3.92 9.13
C THR A 120 7.34 4.31 9.99
N ASN A 121 6.60 5.36 9.60
CA ASN A 121 5.47 5.87 10.37
C ASN A 121 4.13 5.31 9.89
N LEU A 122 3.99 5.12 8.58
CA LEU A 122 2.76 4.64 7.94
C LEU A 122 3.07 3.43 7.07
N ILE A 123 2.23 2.40 7.18
CA ILE A 123 2.24 1.24 6.29
C ILE A 123 0.84 0.98 5.76
N THR A 124 0.72 0.73 4.46
CA THR A 124 -0.51 0.18 3.87
C THR A 124 -0.24 -1.16 3.23
N LEU A 125 -1.17 -2.11 3.40
CA LEU A 125 -1.05 -3.48 2.92
C LEU A 125 -2.35 -3.96 2.24
N SER A 126 -2.23 -4.60 1.07
CA SER A 126 -3.27 -5.49 0.52
C SER A 126 -2.61 -6.78 0.08
N VAL A 127 -2.93 -7.92 0.71
CA VAL A 127 -2.37 -9.24 0.38
C VAL A 127 -3.34 -10.34 0.81
N GLY A 128 -3.09 -11.58 0.41
CA GLY A 128 -3.86 -12.76 0.81
C GLY A 128 -4.80 -13.27 -0.27
N GLY A 129 -5.17 -12.43 -1.24
CA GLY A 129 -5.95 -12.86 -2.41
C GLY A 129 -5.24 -13.99 -3.17
N ASN A 130 -3.95 -13.81 -3.45
CA ASN A 130 -3.12 -14.80 -4.17
C ASN A 130 -2.78 -16.06 -3.35
N ASP A 131 -3.02 -16.02 -2.05
CA ASP A 131 -2.85 -17.11 -1.09
C ASP A 131 -4.14 -17.94 -0.92
N SER A 132 -5.31 -17.41 -1.33
CA SER A 132 -6.64 -17.86 -0.86
C SER A 132 -7.42 -18.78 -1.78
N ASN A 133 -6.80 -19.38 -2.80
CA ASN A 133 -7.48 -20.12 -3.89
C ASN A 133 -8.56 -19.30 -4.65
N THR A 134 -8.66 -17.98 -4.43
CA THR A 134 -9.77 -17.17 -4.95
C THR A 134 -9.95 -17.26 -6.47
N LEU A 135 -8.85 -17.34 -7.23
CA LEU A 135 -8.90 -17.51 -8.69
C LEU A 135 -9.46 -18.87 -9.11
N ILE A 136 -9.13 -19.93 -8.36
CA ILE A 136 -9.62 -21.29 -8.61
C ILE A 136 -11.11 -21.35 -8.29
N VAL A 137 -11.51 -20.87 -7.10
CA VAL A 137 -12.91 -20.84 -6.67
C VAL A 137 -13.75 -19.98 -7.60
N GLY A 138 -13.26 -18.80 -8.00
CA GLY A 138 -13.95 -17.94 -8.95
C GLY A 138 -14.17 -18.60 -10.31
N ALA A 139 -13.18 -19.32 -10.82
CA ALA A 139 -13.31 -20.09 -12.07
C ALA A 139 -14.33 -21.24 -11.94
N LEU A 140 -14.41 -21.89 -10.78
CA LEU A 140 -15.40 -22.93 -10.51
C LEU A 140 -16.84 -22.39 -10.47
N CYS A 141 -17.02 -21.11 -10.16
CA CYS A 141 -18.31 -20.43 -10.13
C CYS A 141 -18.71 -19.73 -11.44
N ALA A 142 -17.77 -19.52 -12.35
CA ALA A 142 -18.04 -18.86 -13.63
C ALA A 142 -18.91 -19.73 -14.55
N ALA A 143 -20.11 -19.26 -14.86
CA ALA A 143 -21.02 -19.85 -15.82
C ALA A 143 -20.46 -19.75 -17.25
N PRO A 144 -20.61 -20.82 -18.06
CA PRO A 144 -20.08 -20.85 -19.44
C PRO A 144 -20.93 -20.06 -20.44
N ALA A 145 -22.18 -19.71 -20.09
CA ALA A 145 -23.13 -19.04 -20.97
C ALA A 145 -24.16 -18.23 -20.14
N PRO A 146 -24.78 -17.19 -20.73
CA PRO A 146 -25.81 -16.41 -20.04
C PRO A 146 -26.99 -17.29 -19.63
N GLY A 147 -27.48 -17.10 -18.41
CA GLY A 147 -28.61 -17.85 -17.86
C GLY A 147 -28.28 -19.26 -17.38
N VAL A 148 -27.02 -19.71 -17.48
CA VAL A 148 -26.57 -20.99 -16.92
C VAL A 148 -26.19 -20.80 -15.45
N ASP A 149 -26.69 -21.67 -14.59
CA ASP A 149 -26.23 -21.81 -13.22
C ASP A 149 -25.19 -22.93 -13.13
N ARG A 150 -23.96 -22.59 -12.74
CA ARG A 150 -22.89 -23.58 -12.58
C ARG A 150 -23.04 -24.36 -11.28
N GLY A 151 -23.69 -23.77 -10.28
CA GLY A 151 -24.03 -24.42 -9.02
C GLY A 151 -22.83 -24.63 -8.10
N CYS A 152 -21.77 -23.82 -8.23
CA CYS A 152 -20.54 -23.99 -7.44
C CYS A 152 -20.81 -23.94 -5.93
N ARG A 153 -21.82 -23.18 -5.50
CA ARG A 153 -22.28 -23.07 -4.11
C ARG A 153 -22.72 -24.40 -3.48
N ASN A 154 -23.08 -25.38 -4.33
CA ASN A 154 -23.53 -26.70 -3.90
C ASN A 154 -22.47 -27.79 -4.13
N ASP A 155 -21.29 -27.44 -4.66
CA ASP A 155 -20.21 -28.37 -4.94
C ASP A 155 -19.29 -28.52 -3.70
N PRO A 156 -19.21 -29.72 -3.09
CA PRO A 156 -18.36 -29.95 -1.93
C PRO A 156 -16.87 -29.69 -2.19
N LEU A 157 -16.39 -29.90 -3.43
CA LEU A 157 -15.00 -29.61 -3.78
C LEU A 157 -14.74 -28.10 -3.76
N THR A 158 -15.64 -27.31 -4.36
CA THR A 158 -15.57 -25.85 -4.34
C THR A 158 -15.55 -25.30 -2.91
N GLU A 159 -16.42 -25.79 -2.03
CA GLU A 159 -16.45 -25.38 -0.62
C GLU A 159 -15.16 -25.80 0.12
N SER A 160 -14.63 -27.00 -0.13
CA SER A 160 -13.36 -27.43 0.48
C SER A 160 -12.17 -26.58 0.03
N LEU A 161 -12.10 -26.21 -1.25
CA LEU A 161 -11.05 -25.34 -1.79
C LEU A 161 -11.15 -23.91 -1.26
N ALA A 162 -12.38 -23.41 -1.11
CA ALA A 162 -12.67 -22.12 -0.50
C ALA A 162 -12.20 -22.07 0.96
N GLN A 163 -12.60 -23.05 1.78
CA GLN A 163 -12.23 -23.08 3.20
C GLN A 163 -10.71 -23.22 3.39
N SER A 164 -10.08 -24.18 2.71
CA SER A 164 -8.63 -24.39 2.81
C SER A 164 -7.81 -23.19 2.32
N GLY A 165 -8.27 -22.50 1.28
CA GLY A 165 -7.65 -21.26 0.81
C GLY A 165 -7.76 -20.13 1.83
N ILE A 166 -8.93 -19.95 2.45
CA ILE A 166 -9.10 -18.97 3.53
C ILE A 166 -8.13 -19.25 4.68
N ASP A 167 -8.07 -20.50 5.15
CA ASP A 167 -7.21 -20.88 6.28
C ASP A 167 -5.72 -20.68 5.94
N GLN A 168 -5.29 -21.05 4.73
CA GLN A 168 -3.92 -20.80 4.25
C GLN A 168 -3.58 -19.31 4.23
N ALA A 169 -4.47 -18.47 3.68
CA ALA A 169 -4.25 -17.04 3.60
C ALA A 169 -4.21 -16.39 5.00
N ALA A 170 -5.03 -16.87 5.93
CA ALA A 170 -5.04 -16.41 7.32
C ALA A 170 -3.73 -16.74 8.05
N ASP A 171 -3.22 -17.97 7.93
CA ASP A 171 -1.92 -18.36 8.50
C ASP A 171 -0.77 -17.52 7.93
N SER A 172 -0.82 -17.23 6.63
CA SER A 172 0.15 -16.38 5.96
C SER A 172 0.06 -14.91 6.39
N LEU A 173 -1.15 -14.39 6.60
CA LEU A 173 -1.35 -13.02 7.08
C LEU A 173 -0.81 -12.85 8.50
N ASP A 174 -1.06 -13.80 9.40
CA ASP A 174 -0.58 -13.72 10.78
C ASP A 174 0.94 -13.55 10.84
N LYS A 175 1.68 -14.35 10.06
CA LYS A 175 3.13 -14.24 9.91
C LYS A 175 3.55 -12.90 9.30
N THR A 176 2.78 -12.41 8.34
CA THR A 176 3.04 -11.12 7.67
C THR A 176 2.91 -9.95 8.63
N LEU A 177 1.82 -9.88 9.40
CA LEU A 177 1.59 -8.80 10.36
C LEU A 177 2.54 -8.90 11.56
N ALA A 178 2.92 -10.10 11.98
CA ALA A 178 3.98 -10.29 12.97
C ALA A 178 5.32 -9.69 12.50
N ALA A 179 5.73 -9.97 11.25
CA ALA A 179 6.99 -9.45 10.71
C ALA A 179 6.97 -7.92 10.53
N LEU A 180 5.86 -7.36 10.06
CA LEU A 180 5.70 -5.91 9.88
C LEU A 180 5.74 -5.16 11.22
N THR A 181 4.97 -5.64 12.21
CA THR A 181 4.92 -5.01 13.53
C THR A 181 6.24 -5.16 14.29
N GLN A 182 6.96 -6.25 14.09
CA GLN A 182 8.33 -6.39 14.60
C GLN A 182 9.31 -5.43 13.93
N ARG A 183 9.21 -5.23 12.61
CA ARG A 183 10.13 -4.39 11.84
C ARG A 183 9.93 -2.90 12.11
N ALA A 184 8.67 -2.46 12.20
CA ALA A 184 8.30 -1.06 12.42
C ALA A 184 7.28 -0.97 13.57
N PRO A 185 7.73 -1.11 14.83
CA PRO A 185 6.83 -1.22 16.00
C PRO A 185 6.05 0.06 16.31
N GLN A 186 6.40 1.19 15.69
CA GLN A 186 5.71 2.46 15.84
C GLN A 186 4.84 2.82 14.62
N ALA A 187 4.85 1.99 13.56
CA ALA A 187 4.09 2.27 12.35
C ALA A 187 2.59 2.12 12.60
N ARG A 188 1.79 3.06 12.07
CA ARG A 188 0.36 2.84 11.87
C ARG A 188 0.16 2.03 10.60
N ILE A 189 -0.48 0.87 10.73
CA ILE A 189 -0.67 -0.06 9.62
C ILE A 189 -2.15 -0.10 9.23
N TYR A 190 -2.45 0.12 7.95
CA TYR A 190 -3.77 -0.11 7.36
C TYR A 190 -3.74 -1.30 6.41
N MET A 191 -4.60 -2.27 6.64
CA MET A 191 -4.84 -3.39 5.74
C MET A 191 -6.14 -3.17 4.96
N VAL A 192 -6.08 -3.25 3.63
CA VAL A 192 -7.24 -3.16 2.76
C VAL A 192 -7.86 -4.55 2.58
N GLY A 193 -9.14 -4.69 2.92
CA GLY A 193 -9.87 -5.95 2.78
C GLY A 193 -9.99 -6.44 1.34
N ALA A 194 -10.26 -7.75 1.18
CA ALA A 194 -10.47 -8.39 -0.11
C ALA A 194 -11.96 -8.39 -0.50
N GLY A 195 -12.27 -8.68 -1.77
CA GLY A 195 -13.64 -8.70 -2.28
C GLY A 195 -14.14 -7.33 -2.76
N GLY A 196 -15.46 -7.16 -2.77
CA GLY A 196 -16.19 -5.96 -3.22
C GLY A 196 -16.57 -5.97 -4.71
N MET A 197 -15.85 -6.73 -5.54
CA MET A 197 -16.09 -6.81 -6.98
C MET A 197 -17.37 -7.56 -7.35
N ILE A 198 -17.72 -8.60 -6.59
CA ILE A 198 -18.91 -9.44 -6.82
C ILE A 198 -19.84 -9.26 -5.63
N GLY A 199 -21.02 -8.67 -5.88
CA GLY A 199 -22.09 -8.53 -4.91
C GLY A 199 -23.05 -9.73 -4.89
N ALA A 200 -24.24 -9.52 -4.30
CA ALA A 200 -25.25 -10.57 -4.15
C ALA A 200 -25.94 -10.96 -5.48
N ARG A 201 -25.69 -10.22 -6.56
CA ARG A 201 -26.24 -10.48 -7.90
C ARG A 201 -25.14 -10.48 -8.94
N ALA A 202 -25.35 -11.25 -10.00
CA ALA A 202 -24.46 -11.32 -11.15
C ALA A 202 -24.96 -10.41 -12.29
N CYS A 203 -24.05 -10.07 -13.21
CA CYS A 203 -24.37 -9.32 -14.42
C CYS A 203 -23.57 -9.87 -15.59
N TRP A 204 -24.23 -10.56 -16.51
CA TRP A 204 -23.55 -11.08 -17.69
C TRP A 204 -23.19 -9.94 -18.67
N PRO A 205 -21.99 -9.94 -19.28
CA PRO A 205 -20.91 -10.91 -19.13
C PRO A 205 -19.85 -10.50 -18.07
N ASN A 206 -20.04 -9.39 -17.37
CA ASN A 206 -19.01 -8.80 -16.51
C ASN A 206 -18.75 -9.58 -15.22
N VAL A 207 -19.80 -10.12 -14.62
CA VAL A 207 -19.77 -11.11 -13.53
C VAL A 207 -20.54 -12.32 -14.02
N PRO A 208 -19.89 -13.29 -14.70
CA PRO A 208 -20.55 -14.40 -15.37
C PRO A 208 -20.91 -15.50 -14.37
N PHE A 209 -21.68 -15.19 -13.34
CA PHE A 209 -22.12 -16.13 -12.30
C PHE A 209 -23.65 -16.25 -12.36
N SER A 210 -24.24 -17.23 -11.68
CA SER A 210 -25.65 -17.12 -11.28
C SER A 210 -25.75 -16.21 -10.05
N ASP A 211 -26.93 -15.64 -9.77
CA ASP A 211 -27.12 -14.86 -8.54
C ASP A 211 -26.84 -15.69 -7.28
N GLY A 212 -27.19 -16.99 -7.31
CA GLY A 212 -26.88 -17.91 -6.22
C GLY A 212 -25.39 -18.10 -6.01
N ASP A 213 -24.62 -18.32 -7.08
CA ASP A 213 -23.17 -18.48 -6.99
C ASP A 213 -22.47 -17.16 -6.65
N ALA A 214 -22.98 -16.01 -7.13
CA ALA A 214 -22.48 -14.68 -6.78
C ALA A 214 -22.66 -14.40 -5.29
N ALA A 215 -23.86 -14.64 -4.73
CA ALA A 215 -24.12 -14.47 -3.30
C ALA A 215 -23.25 -15.39 -2.43
N TRP A 216 -23.01 -16.64 -2.87
CA TRP A 216 -22.10 -17.54 -2.17
C TRP A 216 -20.64 -17.06 -2.23
N PHE A 217 -20.18 -16.58 -3.39
CA PHE A 217 -18.81 -16.08 -3.57
C PHE A 217 -18.57 -14.75 -2.82
N MET A 218 -19.58 -13.89 -2.74
CA MET A 218 -19.58 -12.72 -1.86
C MET A 218 -19.37 -13.14 -0.39
N ASN A 219 -20.08 -14.18 0.07
CA ASN A 219 -19.92 -14.73 1.43
C ASN A 219 -18.56 -15.42 1.65
N TYR A 220 -17.93 -15.97 0.61
CA TYR A 220 -16.54 -16.43 0.69
C TYR A 220 -15.60 -15.31 1.12
N TYR A 221 -15.70 -14.10 0.53
CA TYR A 221 -14.89 -12.96 0.97
C TYR A 221 -15.32 -12.42 2.35
N ALA A 222 -16.59 -12.52 2.74
CA ALA A 222 -17.00 -12.18 4.09
C ALA A 222 -16.33 -13.09 5.16
N ARG A 223 -16.26 -14.40 4.89
CA ARG A 223 -15.51 -15.37 5.73
C ARG A 223 -14.02 -15.03 5.78
N PHE A 224 -13.42 -14.78 4.62
CA PHE A 224 -12.02 -14.37 4.49
C PHE A 224 -11.74 -13.10 5.33
N ASN A 225 -12.51 -12.03 5.12
CA ASN A 225 -12.31 -10.75 5.79
C ASN A 225 -12.57 -10.84 7.30
N THR A 226 -13.47 -11.72 7.75
CA THR A 226 -13.69 -11.96 9.20
C THR A 226 -12.42 -12.51 9.87
N GLN A 227 -11.77 -13.51 9.28
CA GLN A 227 -10.51 -14.04 9.82
C GLN A 227 -9.39 -12.97 9.74
N PHE A 228 -9.30 -12.26 8.62
CA PHE A 228 -8.29 -11.21 8.41
C PHE A 228 -8.45 -10.08 9.43
N ALA A 229 -9.67 -9.63 9.72
CA ALA A 229 -9.95 -8.61 10.73
C ALA A 229 -9.60 -9.09 12.15
N ALA A 230 -9.92 -10.35 12.48
CA ALA A 230 -9.54 -10.92 13.77
C ALA A 230 -8.02 -10.98 13.97
N ILE A 231 -7.27 -11.35 12.92
CA ILE A 231 -5.80 -11.36 12.94
C ILE A 231 -5.25 -9.93 13.06
N ALA A 232 -5.73 -9.01 12.22
CA ALA A 232 -5.33 -7.60 12.26
C ALA A 232 -5.51 -6.98 13.65
N GLY A 233 -6.63 -7.30 14.32
CA GLY A 233 -6.91 -6.85 15.69
C GLY A 233 -5.87 -7.30 16.72
N ARG A 234 -5.24 -8.47 16.56
CA ARG A 234 -4.16 -8.94 17.45
C ARG A 234 -2.90 -8.08 17.36
N TYR A 235 -2.69 -7.44 16.21
CA TYR A 235 -1.52 -6.62 15.90
C TYR A 235 -1.81 -5.12 15.95
N GLY A 236 -3.03 -4.70 16.31
CA GLY A 236 -3.42 -3.29 16.29
C GLY A 236 -3.47 -2.68 14.88
N VAL A 237 -3.64 -3.51 13.84
CA VAL A 237 -3.72 -3.09 12.44
C VAL A 237 -5.14 -2.64 12.13
N HIS A 238 -5.28 -1.48 11.49
CA HIS A 238 -6.56 -0.94 11.05
C HIS A 238 -7.02 -1.63 9.77
N VAL A 239 -8.30 -1.99 9.67
CA VAL A 239 -8.86 -2.64 8.47
C VAL A 239 -9.76 -1.69 7.70
N ILE A 240 -9.52 -1.57 6.39
CA ILE A 240 -10.42 -0.88 5.47
C ILE A 240 -11.34 -1.92 4.83
N ASP A 241 -12.57 -2.01 5.34
CA ASP A 241 -13.61 -2.90 4.79
C ASP A 241 -14.28 -2.28 3.56
N ILE A 242 -13.52 -2.24 2.47
CA ILE A 242 -13.99 -1.71 1.18
C ILE A 242 -15.05 -2.62 0.53
N ALA A 243 -15.11 -3.90 0.90
CA ALA A 243 -15.97 -4.88 0.25
C ALA A 243 -17.42 -4.72 0.67
N THR A 244 -17.68 -4.62 1.98
CA THR A 244 -19.03 -4.39 2.51
C THR A 244 -19.63 -3.12 1.93
N ASP A 245 -18.85 -2.03 1.90
CA ASP A 245 -19.31 -0.73 1.41
C ASP A 245 -19.52 -0.71 -0.10
N ALA A 246 -18.66 -1.40 -0.86
CA ALA A 246 -18.86 -1.52 -2.30
C ALA A 246 -20.17 -2.24 -2.62
N VAL A 247 -20.47 -3.34 -1.94
CA VAL A 247 -21.70 -4.09 -2.18
C VAL A 247 -22.92 -3.31 -1.70
N ALA A 248 -22.88 -2.75 -0.49
CA ALA A 248 -24.01 -1.99 0.08
C ALA A 248 -24.30 -0.70 -0.70
N GLY A 249 -23.26 -0.03 -1.20
CA GLY A 249 -23.37 1.20 -1.99
C GLY A 249 -23.65 0.99 -3.47
N GLY A 250 -23.65 -0.26 -3.96
CA GLY A 250 -23.84 -0.55 -5.39
C GLY A 250 -22.65 -0.09 -6.23
N HIS A 251 -21.44 -0.32 -5.75
CA HIS A 251 -20.16 -0.01 -6.40
C HIS A 251 -19.40 -1.28 -6.86
N ASP A 252 -20.06 -2.44 -6.88
CA ASP A 252 -19.50 -3.68 -7.42
C ASP A 252 -19.34 -3.62 -8.96
N ALA A 253 -18.83 -4.68 -9.58
CA ALA A 253 -18.57 -4.72 -11.02
C ALA A 253 -19.85 -4.68 -11.88
N CYS A 254 -21.04 -4.82 -11.29
CA CYS A 254 -22.31 -4.71 -11.99
C CYS A 254 -22.88 -3.28 -11.99
N ALA A 255 -22.27 -2.37 -11.26
CA ALA A 255 -22.63 -0.97 -11.27
C ALA A 255 -22.31 -0.30 -12.62
N ALA A 256 -22.99 0.82 -12.88
CA ALA A 256 -22.67 1.69 -14.01
C ALA A 256 -21.20 2.17 -13.93
N PRO A 257 -20.51 2.40 -15.06
CA PRO A 257 -19.08 2.76 -15.08
C PRO A 257 -18.69 3.93 -14.16
N GLU A 258 -19.55 4.93 -14.02
CA GLU A 258 -19.33 6.09 -13.16
C GLU A 258 -19.51 5.81 -11.67
N GLN A 259 -20.16 4.71 -11.30
CA GLN A 259 -20.40 4.29 -9.93
C GLN A 259 -19.46 3.18 -9.47
N ARG A 260 -18.94 2.33 -10.37
CA ARG A 260 -18.17 1.15 -9.98
C ARG A 260 -16.83 1.50 -9.32
N TRP A 261 -16.51 0.79 -8.24
CA TRP A 261 -15.19 0.78 -7.62
C TRP A 261 -14.31 -0.36 -8.15
N PHE A 262 -14.89 -1.33 -8.85
CA PHE A 262 -14.19 -2.48 -9.41
C PHE A 262 -14.58 -2.73 -10.87
N GLU A 263 -13.61 -3.07 -11.70
CA GLU A 263 -13.87 -3.66 -13.02
C GLU A 263 -14.19 -5.16 -12.88
N GLY A 264 -15.00 -5.68 -13.80
CA GLY A 264 -15.29 -7.11 -13.88
C GLY A 264 -14.44 -7.82 -14.94
N MET A 265 -15.00 -8.87 -15.56
CA MET A 265 -14.40 -9.63 -16.66
C MET A 265 -14.10 -8.78 -17.89
N PHE A 266 -14.77 -7.64 -18.02
CA PHE A 266 -14.56 -6.65 -19.05
C PHE A 266 -14.28 -5.32 -18.33
N SER A 267 -13.22 -4.63 -18.77
CA SER A 267 -12.90 -3.31 -18.24
C SER A 267 -13.45 -2.29 -19.22
N GLU A 268 -14.19 -1.32 -18.69
CA GLU A 268 -14.69 -0.16 -19.44
C GLU A 268 -13.87 1.10 -19.16
N SER A 269 -12.77 0.96 -18.40
CA SER A 269 -11.79 2.01 -18.13
C SER A 269 -10.37 1.56 -18.52
N THR A 270 -9.36 2.36 -18.15
CA THR A 270 -7.95 1.95 -18.29
C THR A 270 -7.56 0.88 -17.26
N ALA A 271 -8.29 0.76 -16.14
CA ALA A 271 -7.96 -0.17 -15.08
C ALA A 271 -7.93 -1.64 -15.56
N GLN A 272 -7.11 -2.46 -14.92
CA GLN A 272 -7.10 -3.89 -15.19
C GLN A 272 -8.44 -4.52 -14.81
N ARG A 273 -8.90 -5.43 -15.67
CA ARG A 273 -10.05 -6.31 -15.42
C ARG A 273 -9.89 -6.99 -14.06
N LEU A 274 -10.98 -7.11 -13.31
CA LEU A 274 -11.02 -7.68 -11.96
C LEU A 274 -10.25 -6.92 -10.87
N HIS A 275 -9.97 -5.64 -11.08
CA HIS A 275 -9.25 -4.81 -10.12
C HIS A 275 -10.05 -3.54 -9.80
N PHE A 276 -9.57 -2.77 -8.82
CA PHE A 276 -10.11 -1.45 -8.54
C PHE A 276 -10.07 -0.54 -9.76
N THR A 277 -11.13 0.26 -9.93
CA THR A 277 -11.10 1.46 -10.78
C THR A 277 -10.32 2.58 -10.09
N ALA A 278 -10.06 3.68 -10.81
CA ALA A 278 -9.50 4.89 -10.22
C ALA A 278 -10.39 5.44 -9.07
N SER A 279 -11.71 5.33 -9.20
CA SER A 279 -12.66 5.72 -8.15
C SER A 279 -12.53 4.83 -6.92
N GLY A 280 -12.42 3.51 -7.09
CA GLY A 280 -12.20 2.59 -5.98
C GLY A 280 -10.86 2.83 -5.24
N MET A 281 -9.78 3.12 -5.98
CA MET A 281 -8.51 3.52 -5.38
C MET A 281 -8.61 4.83 -4.60
N THR A 282 -9.39 5.79 -5.11
CA THR A 282 -9.64 7.07 -4.45
C THR A 282 -10.43 6.89 -3.15
N GLU A 283 -11.42 6.00 -3.15
CA GLU A 283 -12.21 5.70 -1.96
C GLU A 283 -11.35 5.10 -0.84
N VAL A 284 -10.51 4.11 -1.15
CA VAL A 284 -9.58 3.53 -0.17
C VAL A 284 -8.64 4.59 0.39
N ALA A 285 -8.04 5.41 -0.48
CA ALA A 285 -7.15 6.50 -0.08
C ALA A 285 -7.87 7.51 0.83
N GLY A 286 -9.08 7.93 0.46
CA GLY A 286 -9.88 8.90 1.20
C GLY A 286 -10.20 8.44 2.62
N ARG A 287 -10.52 7.16 2.82
CA ARG A 287 -10.78 6.58 4.15
C ARG A 287 -9.56 6.60 5.04
N ILE A 288 -8.42 6.17 4.52
CA ILE A 288 -7.16 6.15 5.28
C ILE A 288 -6.73 7.59 5.63
N VAL A 289 -6.80 8.51 4.66
CA VAL A 289 -6.47 9.93 4.91
C VAL A 289 -7.42 10.56 5.93
N ALA A 290 -8.73 10.29 5.84
CA ALA A 290 -9.70 10.82 6.78
C ALA A 290 -9.41 10.35 8.21
N ASP A 291 -9.10 9.07 8.39
CA ASP A 291 -8.69 8.54 9.69
C ASP A 291 -7.38 9.17 10.19
N LEU A 292 -6.37 9.31 9.33
CA LEU A 292 -5.10 9.94 9.69
C LEU A 292 -5.23 11.43 10.04
N ARG A 293 -6.18 12.15 9.45
CA ARG A 293 -6.48 13.55 9.81
C ARG A 293 -7.19 13.64 11.16
N ALA A 294 -8.08 12.70 11.45
CA ALA A 294 -8.76 12.62 12.74
C ALA A 294 -7.82 12.12 13.85
N ASN A 295 -6.90 11.22 13.50
CA ASN A 295 -5.97 10.54 14.38
C ASN A 295 -4.53 10.65 13.83
N PRO A 296 -3.86 11.80 13.99
CA PRO A 296 -2.52 12.01 13.44
C PRO A 296 -1.50 10.98 13.95
N ILE A 297 -0.50 10.66 13.12
CA ILE A 297 0.67 9.90 13.54
C ILE A 297 1.64 10.89 14.20
N GLY A 298 2.14 10.56 15.40
CA GLY A 298 3.22 11.32 15.99
C GLY A 298 4.49 11.12 15.17
N VAL A 299 5.03 12.20 14.63
CA VAL A 299 6.34 12.20 13.97
C VAL A 299 7.38 12.60 15.03
N ALA A 300 8.38 11.73 15.23
CA ALA A 300 9.42 11.89 16.23
C ALA A 300 10.69 12.46 15.61
#